data_AF-A0A1I2CYR5-F1
#
_entry.id   AF-A0A1I2CYR5-F1
#
_cell.length_a   1.000
_cell.length_b   1.000
_cell.length_c   1.000
_cell.angle_alpha   90.00
_cell.angle_beta   90.00
_cell.angle_gamma   90.00
#
_symmetry.space_group_name_H-M   'P 1'
#
loop_
_entity.id
_entity.type
_entity.pdbx_description
1 polymer ?
#
loop_
_entity_poly.entity_id
_entity_poly.type
_entity_poly.pdbx_seq_one_letter_code
_entity_poly.pdbx_strand_id
1 'polypeptide(L)'
;DFGDEDYAISMATIECHFWMNNMFRENMNYILDESDIIKDIPTIIAHGRYDMDCRYIGAYLLSKKLNSCKLYPLVCGHSSGEPEMIDCLIKATDEFKELF
;
A
#
# COMPACT_ATOMS: atom_id res chain seq x y z
N ASP A 1 7.45 -21.07 0.05
CA ASP A 1 6.18 -20.84 0.78
C ASP A 1 6.50 -19.90 1.94
N PHE A 2 5.57 -19.08 2.43
CA PHE A 2 5.83 -18.17 3.55
C PHE A 2 6.21 -18.89 4.85
N GLY A 3 5.85 -20.18 4.96
CA GLY A 3 6.26 -21.05 6.08
C GLY A 3 7.61 -21.74 5.92
N ASP A 4 8.34 -21.50 4.82
CA ASP A 4 9.70 -22.00 4.64
C ASP A 4 10.67 -21.25 5.56
N GLU A 5 11.51 -21.97 6.29
CA GLU A 5 12.35 -21.41 7.36
C GLU A 5 13.37 -20.40 6.83
N ASP A 6 14.08 -20.73 5.75
CA ASP A 6 15.10 -19.85 5.16
C ASP A 6 14.46 -18.57 4.61
N TYR A 7 13.28 -18.69 3.99
CA TYR A 7 12.50 -17.55 3.54
C TYR A 7 12.04 -16.67 4.70
N ALA A 8 11.47 -17.26 5.75
CA ALA A 8 10.95 -16.55 6.91
C ALA A 8 12.05 -15.79 7.66
N ILE A 9 13.22 -16.40 7.87
CA ILE A 9 14.38 -15.75 8.51
C ILE A 9 14.87 -14.58 7.65
N SER A 10 14.96 -14.77 6.34
CA SER A 10 15.42 -13.73 5.42
C SER A 10 14.49 -12.51 5.43
N MET A 11 13.17 -12.75 5.34
CA MET A 11 12.16 -11.70 5.38
C MET A 11 12.16 -10.97 6.72
N ALA A 12 12.10 -11.71 7.84
CA ALA A 12 12.11 -11.14 9.17
C ALA A 12 13.36 -10.29 9.45
N THR A 13 14.53 -10.74 8.98
CA THR A 13 15.79 -10.00 9.15
C THR A 13 15.75 -8.66 8.42
N ILE A 14 15.27 -8.64 7.18
CA ILE A 14 15.19 -7.41 6.38
C ILE A 14 14.15 -6.47 6.99
N GLU A 15 12.95 -6.95 7.31
CA GLU A 15 11.90 -6.12 7.92
C GLU A 15 12.39 -5.51 9.24
N CYS A 16 12.89 -6.34 10.16
CA CYS A 16 13.42 -5.86 11.44
C CYS A 16 14.56 -4.84 11.24
N HIS A 17 15.43 -5.03 10.25
CA HIS A 17 16.49 -4.08 9.96
C HIS A 17 15.95 -2.70 9.60
N PHE A 18 14.94 -2.61 8.73
CA PHE A 18 14.33 -1.34 8.37
C PHE A 18 13.57 -0.71 9.54
N TRP A 19 12.80 -1.50 10.30
CA TRP A 19 12.06 -1.03 11.47
C TRP A 19 12.98 -0.48 12.55
N MET A 20 14.05 -1.20 12.90
CA MET A 20 15.01 -0.78 13.92
C MET A 20 15.79 0.49 13.54
N ASN A 21 15.83 0.83 12.26
CA ASN A 21 16.47 2.05 11.75
C ASN A 21 15.47 3.14 11.36
N ASN A 22 14.22 3.09 11.84
CA ASN A 22 13.16 4.05 11.52
C ASN A 22 12.99 4.28 10.00
N MET A 23 13.06 3.20 9.23
CA MET A 23 13.01 3.23 7.77
C MET A 23 14.09 4.14 7.12
N PHE A 24 15.16 4.45 7.85
CA PHE A 24 16.21 5.41 7.48
C PHE A 24 15.66 6.82 7.21
N ARG A 25 14.62 7.21 7.95
CA ARG A 25 14.00 8.54 7.87
C ARG A 25 14.05 9.24 9.21
N GLU A 26 14.12 10.57 9.16
CA GLU A 26 14.07 11.42 10.36
C GLU A 26 12.65 11.49 10.95
N ASN A 27 11.63 11.22 10.13
CA ASN A 27 10.22 11.35 10.47
C ASN A 27 9.42 10.19 9.86
N MET A 28 8.51 9.61 10.65
CA MET A 28 7.63 8.52 10.23
C MET A 28 6.52 8.94 9.27
N ASN A 29 6.20 10.24 9.18
CA ASN A 29 5.21 10.79 8.24
C ASN A 29 5.80 11.18 6.87
N TYR A 30 7.08 10.88 6.61
CA TYR A 30 7.81 11.31 5.42
C TYR A 30 7.00 11.15 4.11
N ILE A 31 6.33 10.02 3.90
CA ILE A 31 5.54 9.78 2.67
C ILE A 31 4.37 10.76 2.52
N LEU A 32 3.67 11.09 3.61
CA LEU A 32 2.54 12.03 3.59
C LEU A 32 2.96 13.50 3.51
N ASP A 33 4.17 13.79 3.98
CA ASP A 33 4.75 15.12 3.91
C ASP A 33 5.30 15.41 2.50
N GLU A 34 5.90 14.41 1.85
CA GLU A 34 6.49 14.51 0.52
C GLU A 34 5.54 14.10 -0.63
N SER A 35 4.28 13.76 -0.33
CA SER A 35 3.31 13.29 -1.33
C SER A 35 3.00 14.32 -2.43
N ASP A 36 3.31 15.59 -2.19
CA ASP A 36 3.12 16.67 -3.17
C ASP A 36 3.88 16.42 -4.49
N ILE A 37 4.99 15.66 -4.44
CA ILE A 37 5.79 15.28 -5.60
C ILE A 37 4.98 14.42 -6.59
N ILE A 38 4.00 13.66 -6.10
CA ILE A 38 3.17 12.76 -6.91
C ILE A 38 1.70 13.21 -6.98
N LYS A 39 1.35 14.39 -6.46
CA LYS A 39 -0.05 14.80 -6.28
C LYS A 39 -0.89 14.81 -7.56
N ASP A 40 -0.26 15.03 -8.70
CA ASP A 40 -0.92 15.13 -10.00
C ASP A 40 -0.88 13.82 -10.81
N ILE A 41 -0.21 12.77 -10.30
CA ILE A 41 -0.17 11.46 -10.94
C ILE A 41 -1.52 10.76 -10.71
N PRO A 42 -2.24 10.33 -11.77
CA PRO A 42 -3.45 9.53 -11.62
C PRO A 42 -3.19 8.29 -10.76
N THR A 43 -3.94 8.14 -9.68
CA THR A 43 -3.70 7.13 -8.66
C THR A 43 -4.99 6.39 -8.31
N ILE A 44 -4.90 5.06 -8.19
CA ILE A 44 -5.93 4.21 -7.61
C ILE A 44 -5.33 3.54 -6.38
N ILE A 45 -6.00 3.65 -5.23
CA ILE A 45 -5.64 2.97 -3.98
C ILE A 45 -6.71 1.92 -3.69
N ALA A 46 -6.32 0.65 -3.75
CA ALA A 46 -7.12 -0.49 -3.30
C ALA A 46 -6.65 -0.88 -1.90
N HIS A 47 -7.52 -0.82 -0.89
CA HIS A 47 -7.13 -1.11 0.49
C HIS A 47 -8.22 -1.88 1.24
N GLY A 48 -7.84 -2.99 1.87
CA GLY A 48 -8.73 -3.77 2.73
C GLY A 48 -9.18 -3.02 3.97
N ARG A 49 -10.49 -2.95 4.21
CA ARG A 49 -11.09 -2.31 5.38
C ARG A 49 -10.65 -2.98 6.68
N TYR A 50 -10.35 -4.28 6.63
CA TYR A 50 -9.95 -5.10 7.77
C TYR A 50 -8.46 -5.47 7.74
N ASP A 51 -7.65 -4.73 6.98
CA ASP A 51 -6.20 -4.85 7.03
C ASP A 51 -5.68 -4.49 8.44
N MET A 52 -5.10 -5.51 9.09
CA MET A 52 -4.56 -5.42 10.45
C MET A 52 -3.06 -5.09 10.47
N ASP A 53 -2.36 -5.25 9.35
CA ASP A 53 -0.94 -4.96 9.23
C ASP A 53 -0.75 -3.47 8.88
N CYS A 54 -1.35 -3.06 7.76
CA CYS A 54 -1.36 -1.69 7.29
C CYS A 54 -2.75 -1.07 7.46
N ARG A 55 -2.99 -0.40 8.59
CA ARG A 55 -4.31 0.16 8.90
C ARG A 55 -4.78 1.13 7.81
N TYR A 56 -6.05 1.02 7.42
CA TYR A 56 -6.71 1.81 6.37
C TYR A 56 -6.54 3.34 6.48
N ILE A 57 -6.31 3.87 7.68
CA ILE A 57 -6.06 5.30 7.90
C ILE A 57 -4.91 5.84 7.03
N GLY A 58 -3.86 5.04 6.79
CA GLY A 58 -2.74 5.45 5.94
C GLY A 58 -3.17 5.74 4.50
N ALA A 59 -3.91 4.82 3.88
CA ALA A 59 -4.48 5.00 2.54
C ALA A 59 -5.46 6.18 2.48
N TYR A 60 -6.30 6.34 3.50
CA TYR A 60 -7.21 7.49 3.58
C TYR A 60 -6.44 8.81 3.61
N LEU A 61 -5.44 8.96 4.48
CA LEU A 61 -4.65 10.19 4.59
C LEU A 61 -3.90 10.50 3.28
N LEU A 62 -3.29 9.49 2.66
CA LEU A 62 -2.61 9.66 1.38
C LEU A 62 -3.58 10.11 0.28
N SER A 63 -4.77 9.49 0.18
CA SER A 63 -5.78 9.87 -0.81
C SER A 63 -6.22 11.33 -0.72
N LYS A 64 -6.14 11.95 0.48
CA LYS A 64 -6.50 13.36 0.70
C LYS A 64 -5.42 14.33 0.25
N LYS A 65 -4.20 13.85 0.01
CA LYS A 65 -3.06 14.64 -0.47
C LYS A 65 -2.92 14.64 -1.99
N LEU A 66 -3.57 13.70 -2.68
CA LEU A 66 -3.47 13.53 -4.12
C LEU A 66 -4.67 14.18 -4.82
N ASN A 67 -4.44 14.87 -5.95
CA ASN A 67 -5.49 15.58 -6.70
C ASN A 67 -6.36 14.61 -7.52
N SER A 68 -5.75 13.57 -8.08
CA SER A 68 -6.39 12.60 -8.99
C SER A 68 -6.35 11.19 -8.41
N CYS A 69 -6.99 10.98 -7.27
CA CYS A 69 -6.96 9.71 -6.54
C CYS A 69 -8.36 9.08 -6.35
N LYS A 70 -8.50 7.80 -6.71
CA LYS A 70 -9.66 6.97 -6.35
C LYS A 70 -9.26 6.01 -5.22
N LEU A 71 -9.95 6.06 -4.09
CA LEU A 71 -9.72 5.16 -2.95
C LEU A 71 -10.87 4.16 -2.83
N TYR A 72 -10.56 2.87 -2.90
CA TYR A 72 -11.51 1.76 -2.80
C TYR A 72 -11.40 1.06 -1.43
N PRO A 73 -12.44 1.17 -0.57
CA PRO A 73 -12.53 0.42 0.67
C PRO A 73 -13.06 -1.00 0.42
N LEU A 74 -12.18 -1.98 0.39
CA LEU A 74 -12.53 -3.37 0.09
C LEU A 74 -12.90 -4.13 1.37
N VAL A 75 -13.82 -5.09 1.30
CA VAL A 75 -14.22 -5.95 2.43
C VAL A 75 -13.24 -7.13 2.53
N CYS A 76 -11.95 -6.81 2.68
CA CYS A 76 -10.85 -7.75 2.73
C CYS A 76 -9.78 -7.30 3.75
N GLY A 77 -8.79 -8.16 4.00
CA GLY A 77 -7.60 -7.89 4.78
C GLY A 77 -6.46 -7.30 3.95
N HIS A 78 -5.23 -7.68 4.31
CA HIS A 78 -4.00 -7.13 3.75
C HIS A 78 -3.61 -7.76 2.41
N SER A 79 -3.87 -9.05 2.22
CA SER A 79 -3.21 -9.82 1.18
C SER A 79 -3.71 -9.43 -0.21
N SER A 80 -2.77 -9.25 -1.14
CA SER A 80 -3.07 -9.06 -2.57
C SER A 80 -3.76 -10.27 -3.20
N GLY A 81 -3.72 -11.44 -2.54
CA GLY A 81 -4.38 -12.66 -2.96
C GLY A 81 -5.86 -12.76 -2.56
N GLU A 82 -6.42 -11.78 -1.85
CA GLU A 82 -7.83 -11.81 -1.46
C GLU A 82 -8.75 -11.51 -2.65
N PRO A 83 -9.90 -12.21 -2.79
CA PRO A 83 -10.73 -12.10 -3.99
C PRO A 83 -11.13 -10.68 -4.38
N GLU A 84 -11.53 -9.84 -3.40
CA GLU A 84 -11.90 -8.44 -3.67
C GLU A 84 -10.69 -7.58 -4.04
N MET A 85 -9.53 -7.84 -3.44
CA MET A 85 -8.29 -7.14 -3.76
C MET A 85 -7.85 -7.45 -5.19
N ILE A 86 -7.88 -8.73 -5.58
CA ILE A 86 -7.58 -9.17 -6.95
C ILE A 86 -8.51 -8.49 -7.96
N ASP A 87 -9.82 -8.53 -7.74
CA ASP A 87 -10.81 -7.91 -8.63
C ASP A 87 -10.56 -6.40 -8.79
N CYS A 88 -10.30 -5.69 -7.68
CA CYS A 88 -10.00 -4.26 -7.71
C CYS A 88 -8.70 -3.96 -8.46
N LEU A 89 -7.63 -4.73 -8.23
CA LEU A 89 -6.35 -4.54 -8.88
C LEU A 89 -6.43 -4.79 -10.39
N ILE A 90 -7.13 -5.85 -10.83
CA ILE A 90 -7.35 -6.13 -12.26
C ILE A 90 -8.10 -4.96 -12.92
N LYS A 91 -9.21 -4.52 -12.34
CA LYS A 91 -9.99 -3.38 -12.86
C LYS A 91 -9.18 -2.10 -12.90
N ALA A 92 -8.34 -1.84 -11.89
CA ALA A 92 -7.46 -0.70 -11.88
C ALA A 92 -6.43 -0.76 -13.02
N THR A 93 -5.84 -1.93 -13.29
CA THR A 93 -4.92 -2.10 -14.41
C THR A 93 -5.60 -1.95 -15.77
N ASP A 94 -6.82 -2.46 -15.93
CA ASP A 94 -7.62 -2.26 -17.15
C ASP A 94 -8.00 -0.79 -17.36
N GLU A 95 -8.31 -0.05 -16.29
CA GLU A 95 -8.57 1.39 -16.38
C GLU A 95 -7.33 2.17 -16.81
N PHE A 96 -6.16 1.86 -16.23
CA PHE A 96 -4.91 2.52 -16.59
C PHE A 96 -4.46 2.19 -18.02
N LYS A 97 -4.81 1.03 -18.56
CA LYS A 97 -4.55 0.69 -19.96
C LYS A 97 -5.20 1.68 -20.93
N GLU A 98 -6.34 2.27 -20.59
CA GLU A 98 -7.04 3.24 -21.44
C GLU A 98 -6.54 4.69 -21.27
N LEU A 99 -5.71 4.95 -20.24
CA LEU A 99 -5.12 6.26 -19.96
C LEU A 99 -3.82 6.52 -20.73
N PHE A 100 -3.23 5.49 -21.35
CA PHE A 100 -1.97 5.54 -22.11
C PHE A 100 -2.15 4.93 -23.50
#